data_AF-M2QTM3-F1
#
_entry.id   AF-M2QTM3-F1
#
_cell.length_a   1.000
_cell.length_b   1.000
_cell.length_c   1.000
_cell.angle_alpha   90.00
_cell.angle_beta   90.00
_cell.angle_gamma   90.00
#
_symmetry.space_group_name_H-M   'P 1'
#
loop_
_entity.id
_entity.type
_entity.pdbx_description
1 polymer ?
#
loop_
_entity_poly.entity_id
_entity_poly.type
_entity_poly.pdbx_seq_one_letter_code
_entity_poly.pdbx_strand_id
1 'polypeptide(L)'
;MLLSEVCRLWKNILFNAGILWSSLNRVACPPRFLDLAQGASLRIQLQRRGLDPDLSPFRRILVSNITRVQELHIINRIPHRFKLYLDHELPYAPQLEVLSLMGSAESPEFFEFTIPELRTLFLCRCPGLPTHPLPQLTHLYLSH
;
A
#
# COMPACT_ATOMS: atom_id res chain seq x y z
N MET A 1 27.53 -5.63 8.09
CA MET A 1 27.54 -7.01 7.54
C MET A 1 26.19 -7.27 6.93
N LEU A 2 26.11 -7.43 5.61
CA LEU A 2 24.84 -7.73 4.93
C LEU A 2 24.55 -9.23 5.06
N LEU A 3 23.29 -9.63 5.26
CA LEU A 3 22.92 -11.06 5.35
C LEU A 3 23.33 -11.84 4.08
N SER A 4 23.38 -11.17 2.92
CA SER A 4 23.84 -11.74 1.65
C SER A 4 25.33 -12.11 1.62
N GLU A 5 26.12 -11.63 2.59
CA GLU A 5 27.57 -11.84 2.67
C GLU A 5 27.95 -12.94 3.68
N VAL A 6 27.00 -13.45 4.47
CA VAL A 6 27.27 -14.44 5.53
C VAL A 6 27.67 -15.79 4.93
N CYS A 7 26.85 -16.35 4.03
CA CYS A 7 27.20 -17.54 3.26
C CYS A 7 26.29 -17.69 2.02
N ARG A 8 26.62 -18.63 1.12
CA ARG A 8 25.83 -18.91 -0.10
C ARG A 8 24.37 -19.30 0.20
N LEU A 9 24.14 -20.02 1.29
CA LEU A 9 22.78 -20.43 1.68
C LEU A 9 21.91 -19.21 2.02
N TRP A 10 22.42 -18.27 2.83
CA TRP A 10 21.73 -17.02 3.14
C TRP A 10 21.46 -16.19 1.90
N LYS A 11 22.43 -16.13 0.98
CA LYS A 11 22.26 -15.47 -0.32
C LYS A 11 21.09 -16.11 -1.11
N ASN A 12 21.04 -17.44 -1.20
CA ASN A 12 19.96 -18.15 -1.90
C ASN A 12 18.59 -17.93 -1.25
N ILE A 13 18.52 -17.99 0.08
CA ILE A 13 17.26 -17.74 0.80
C ILE A 13 16.77 -16.32 0.52
N LEU A 14 17.65 -15.32 0.63
CA LEU A 14 17.30 -13.93 0.37
C LEU A 14 16.77 -13.71 -1.04
N PHE A 15 17.41 -14.25 -2.08
CA PHE A 15 17.00 -13.94 -3.46
C PHE A 15 15.88 -14.85 -4.01
N ASN A 16 15.61 -16.00 -3.40
CA ASN A 16 14.58 -16.93 -3.89
C ASN A 16 13.31 -16.97 -3.03
N ALA A 17 13.31 -16.37 -1.84
CA ALA A 17 12.11 -16.28 -1.02
C ALA A 17 11.38 -14.97 -1.32
N GLY A 18 10.50 -14.97 -2.34
CA GLY A 18 9.76 -13.77 -2.75
C GLY A 18 8.95 -13.11 -1.64
N ILE A 19 8.51 -13.87 -0.63
CA ILE A 19 7.82 -13.35 0.55
C ILE A 19 8.67 -12.35 1.34
N LEU A 20 10.00 -12.44 1.32
CA LEU A 20 10.89 -11.50 2.00
C LEU A 20 10.88 -10.11 1.34
N TRP A 21 10.47 -10.05 0.07
CA TRP A 21 10.39 -8.82 -0.74
C TRP A 21 8.96 -8.34 -0.93
N SER A 22 7.98 -9.01 -0.31
CA SER A 22 6.55 -8.65 -0.40
C SER A 22 6.23 -7.32 0.26
N SER A 23 7.05 -6.87 1.23
CA SER A 23 6.85 -5.63 1.96
C SER A 23 7.66 -4.50 1.37
N LEU A 24 6.97 -3.61 0.65
CA LEU A 24 7.56 -2.43 0.01
C LEU A 24 7.38 -1.23 0.92
N ASN A 25 8.37 -1.04 1.78
CA ASN A 25 8.43 0.12 2.67
C ASN A 25 9.18 1.25 1.95
N ARG A 26 8.45 2.30 1.57
CA ARG A 26 8.90 3.48 0.81
C ARG A 26 8.98 3.22 -0.69
N VAL A 27 8.34 4.12 -1.43
CA VAL A 27 8.17 4.11 -2.89
C VAL A 27 9.48 4.27 -3.66
N ALA A 28 10.56 4.67 -2.99
CA ALA A 28 11.91 4.62 -3.55
C ALA A 28 12.44 3.17 -3.64
N CYS A 29 11.59 2.20 -3.95
CA CYS A 29 11.96 0.82 -4.08
C CYS A 29 12.57 0.60 -5.48
N PRO A 30 13.84 0.18 -5.59
CA PRO A 30 14.40 -0.25 -6.86
C PRO A 30 13.48 -1.25 -7.55
N PRO A 31 13.21 -1.11 -8.86
CA PRO A 31 12.37 -2.03 -9.63
C PRO A 31 12.73 -3.51 -9.42
N ARG A 32 14.01 -3.79 -9.20
CA ARG A 32 14.56 -5.13 -8.93
C ARG A 32 13.94 -5.85 -7.73
N PHE A 33 13.42 -5.14 -6.72
CA PHE A 33 12.79 -5.79 -5.56
C PHE A 33 11.39 -6.32 -5.89
N LEU A 34 10.68 -5.68 -6.83
CA LEU A 34 9.39 -6.17 -7.31
C LEU A 34 9.56 -7.48 -8.09
N ASP A 35 10.65 -7.58 -8.87
CA ASP A 35 11.02 -8.80 -9.60
C ASP A 35 11.32 -9.94 -8.62
N LEU A 36 12.04 -9.64 -7.53
CA LEU A 36 12.36 -10.61 -6.49
C LEU A 36 11.13 -11.09 -5.69
N ALA A 37 10.04 -10.32 -5.66
CA ALA A 37 8.82 -10.73 -5.00
C ALA A 37 8.07 -11.86 -5.75
N GLN A 38 8.44 -12.19 -7.00
CA GLN A 38 8.02 -13.40 -7.73
C GLN A 38 6.52 -13.77 -7.64
N GLY A 39 5.63 -12.80 -7.83
CA GLY A 39 4.18 -13.06 -7.79
C GLY A 39 3.57 -13.16 -6.39
N ALA A 40 4.37 -13.06 -5.32
CA ALA A 40 3.85 -12.99 -3.96
C ALA A 40 2.90 -11.79 -3.79
N SER A 41 1.93 -11.94 -2.89
CA SER A 41 1.08 -10.86 -2.41
C SER A 41 1.94 -9.74 -1.82
N LEU A 42 1.54 -8.49 -2.06
CA LEU A 42 2.32 -7.31 -1.73
C LEU A 42 1.69 -6.51 -0.59
N ARG A 43 2.56 -6.02 0.28
CA ARG A 43 2.26 -5.05 1.31
C ARG A 43 2.97 -3.75 0.95
N ILE A 44 2.22 -2.75 0.51
CA ILE A 44 2.79 -1.50 0.00
C ILE A 44 2.55 -0.39 1.01
N GLN A 45 3.63 0.29 1.41
CA GLN A 45 3.56 1.46 2.27
C GLN A 45 4.14 2.71 1.61
N LEU A 46 3.27 3.69 1.35
CA LEU A 46 3.65 5.06 1.02
C LEU A 46 3.79 5.86 2.32
N GLN A 47 5.01 6.33 2.60
CA GLN A 47 5.26 7.26 3.71
C GLN A 47 5.78 8.60 3.17
N ARG A 48 4.97 9.64 3.25
CA ARG A 48 5.40 11.00 2.85
C ARG A 48 6.19 11.65 3.99
N ARG A 49 7.37 12.19 3.64
CA ARG A 49 8.30 12.87 4.57
C ARG A 49 8.61 14.31 4.19
N GLY A 50 8.32 14.70 2.95
CA GLY A 50 8.53 16.06 2.44
C GLY A 50 7.38 16.52 1.56
N LEU A 51 7.43 17.81 1.19
CA LEU A 51 6.40 18.47 0.40
C LEU A 51 6.28 17.98 -1.04
N ASP A 52 7.13 17.04 -1.46
CA ASP A 52 7.17 16.53 -2.83
C ASP A 52 5.76 16.10 -3.28
N PRO A 53 5.14 16.84 -4.21
CA PRO A 53 3.79 16.58 -4.66
C PRO A 53 3.73 15.39 -5.63
N ASP A 54 4.87 14.94 -6.18
CA ASP A 54 4.86 13.93 -7.21
C ASP A 54 4.68 12.51 -6.64
N LEU A 55 3.44 12.02 -6.72
CA LEU A 55 3.09 10.64 -6.40
C LEU A 55 3.08 9.73 -7.64
N SER A 56 3.48 10.22 -8.82
CA SER A 56 3.48 9.43 -10.06
C SER A 56 4.34 8.17 -9.99
N PRO A 57 5.52 8.14 -9.34
CA PRO A 57 6.29 6.91 -9.17
C PRO A 57 5.54 5.87 -8.34
N PHE A 58 4.87 6.32 -7.27
CA PHE A 58 4.04 5.45 -6.43
C PHE A 58 2.89 4.86 -7.22
N ARG A 59 2.15 5.73 -7.91
CA ARG A 59 1.00 5.34 -8.69
C ARG A 59 1.39 4.33 -9.77
N ARG A 60 2.50 4.53 -10.48
CA ARG A 60 3.00 3.54 -11.46
C ARG A 60 3.29 2.18 -10.82
N ILE A 61 3.98 2.15 -9.68
CA ILE A 61 4.27 0.89 -8.97
C ILE A 61 2.97 0.21 -8.53
N LEU A 62 2.04 0.98 -7.98
CA LEU A 62 0.76 0.49 -7.51
C LEU A 62 -0.07 -0.10 -8.67
N VAL A 63 -0.27 0.66 -9.75
CA VAL A 63 -1.01 0.23 -10.95
C VAL A 63 -0.42 -1.06 -11.52
N SER A 64 0.90 -1.12 -11.71
CA SER A 64 1.56 -2.28 -12.30
C SER A 64 1.47 -3.54 -11.44
N ASN A 65 1.12 -3.42 -10.16
CA ASN A 65 1.09 -4.55 -9.23
C ASN A 65 -0.25 -4.68 -8.49
N ILE A 66 -1.28 -3.94 -8.91
CA ILE A 66 -2.53 -3.77 -8.15
C ILE A 66 -3.23 -5.10 -7.85
N THR A 67 -3.12 -6.06 -8.77
CA THR A 67 -3.70 -7.41 -8.66
C THR A 67 -3.09 -8.27 -7.55
N ARG A 68 -1.88 -7.92 -7.09
CA ARG A 68 -1.14 -8.61 -6.04
C ARG A 68 -1.19 -7.86 -4.71
N VAL A 69 -1.74 -6.65 -4.66
CA VAL A 69 -1.75 -5.84 -3.44
C VAL A 69 -2.75 -6.42 -2.45
N GLN A 70 -2.23 -6.87 -1.31
CA GLN A 70 -3.02 -7.37 -0.19
C GLN A 70 -3.16 -6.31 0.91
N GLU A 71 -2.11 -5.51 1.12
CA GLU A 71 -2.14 -4.42 2.10
C GLU A 71 -1.63 -3.12 1.48
N LEU A 72 -2.39 -2.06 1.69
CA LEU A 72 -2.05 -0.72 1.23
C LEU A 72 -2.07 0.26 2.39
N HIS A 73 -0.92 0.85 2.68
CA HIS A 73 -0.73 1.78 3.78
C HIS A 73 -0.24 3.13 3.27
N ILE A 74 -0.99 4.19 3.54
CA ILE A 74 -0.73 5.53 3.01
C ILE A 74 -0.65 6.48 4.18
N ILE A 75 0.58 6.86 4.51
CA ILE A 75 0.92 7.59 5.73
C ILE A 75 1.51 8.94 5.33
N ASN A 76 0.72 9.98 5.49
CA ASN A 76 1.15 11.36 5.40
C ASN A 76 1.34 11.93 6.81
N ARG A 77 2.60 12.19 7.19
CA ARG A 77 2.94 12.81 8.49
C ARG A 77 3.04 14.33 8.43
N ILE A 78 2.80 14.92 7.26
CA ILE A 78 2.94 16.35 7.02
C ILE A 78 1.58 17.00 7.25
N PRO A 79 1.52 18.19 7.88
CA PRO A 79 0.25 18.89 8.13
C PRO A 79 -0.46 19.36 6.87
N HIS A 80 0.21 19.34 5.71
CA HIS A 80 -0.37 19.74 4.44
C HIS A 80 -1.30 18.67 3.88
N ARG A 81 -2.45 19.15 3.40
CA ARG A 81 -3.40 18.34 2.68
C ARG A 81 -2.79 17.81 1.39
N PHE A 82 -3.21 16.62 1.01
CA PHE A 82 -2.81 16.04 -0.26
C PHE A 82 -3.98 15.35 -0.93
N LYS A 83 -4.02 15.48 -2.24
CA LYS A 83 -4.96 14.72 -3.07
C LYS A 83 -4.31 13.39 -3.40
N LEU A 84 -5.11 12.34 -3.24
CA LEU A 84 -4.70 10.99 -3.51
C LEU A 84 -5.75 10.37 -4.42
N TYR A 85 -5.47 10.39 -5.71
CA TYR A 85 -6.29 9.78 -6.74
C TYR A 85 -5.92 8.30 -6.83
N LEU A 86 -6.69 7.46 -6.12
CA LEU A 86 -6.60 6.00 -6.12
C LEU A 86 -7.94 5.32 -6.47
N ASP A 87 -8.94 6.16 -6.73
CA ASP A 87 -10.30 5.84 -7.08
C ASP A 87 -10.37 4.94 -8.32
N HIS A 88 -9.49 5.16 -9.30
CA HIS A 88 -9.46 4.35 -10.51
C HIS A 88 -8.69 3.03 -10.35
N GLU A 89 -7.84 2.87 -9.34
CA GLU A 89 -6.97 1.70 -9.19
C GLU A 89 -7.51 0.67 -8.22
N LEU A 90 -8.06 1.11 -7.09
CA LEU A 90 -8.52 0.23 -6.02
C LEU A 90 -9.62 -0.79 -6.42
N PRO A 91 -10.55 -0.47 -7.34
CA PRO A 91 -11.51 -1.47 -7.83
C PRO A 91 -10.84 -2.68 -8.51
N TYR A 92 -9.60 -2.53 -8.98
CA TYR A 92 -8.82 -3.58 -9.63
C TYR A 92 -7.87 -4.31 -8.67
N ALA A 93 -8.04 -4.13 -7.35
CA ALA A 93 -7.26 -4.81 -6.32
C ALA A 93 -8.07 -5.99 -5.71
N PRO A 94 -8.20 -7.14 -6.41
CA PRO A 94 -9.04 -8.26 -5.99
C PRO A 94 -8.59 -8.93 -4.69
N GLN A 95 -7.37 -8.66 -4.21
CA GLN A 95 -6.80 -9.27 -3.01
C GLN A 95 -6.65 -8.29 -1.85
N LEU A 96 -7.15 -7.05 -1.99
CA LEU A 96 -6.92 -6.00 -0.99
C LEU A 96 -7.72 -6.27 0.29
N GLU A 97 -7.02 -6.67 1.34
CA GLU A 97 -7.60 -7.01 2.65
C GLU A 97 -7.42 -5.89 3.69
N VAL A 98 -6.35 -5.09 3.56
CA VAL A 98 -6.02 -4.03 4.51
C VAL A 98 -5.81 -2.71 3.79
N LEU A 99 -6.58 -1.70 4.18
CA LEU A 99 -6.40 -0.33 3.72
C LEU A 99 -6.20 0.61 4.92
N SER A 100 -5.04 1.26 4.96
CA SER A 100 -4.73 2.25 6.00
C SER A 100 -4.44 3.60 5.38
N LEU A 101 -5.14 4.62 5.86
CA LEU A 101 -4.93 6.01 5.51
C LEU A 101 -4.66 6.80 6.78
N MET A 102 -3.53 7.48 6.82
CA MET A 102 -3.14 8.34 7.93
C MET A 102 -2.73 9.70 7.40
N GLY A 103 -3.36 10.76 7.92
CA GLY A 103 -3.07 12.15 7.57
C GLY A 103 -4.15 12.79 6.70
N SER A 104 -3.93 14.05 6.35
CA SER A 104 -4.92 14.95 5.75
C SER A 104 -5.14 14.68 4.25
N ALA A 105 -5.66 13.52 3.87
CA ALA A 105 -6.13 13.32 2.50
C ALA A 105 -7.31 14.27 2.21
N GLU A 106 -7.31 14.95 1.07
CA GLU A 106 -8.50 15.68 0.60
C GLU A 106 -9.47 14.67 -0.02
N SER A 107 -10.59 14.40 0.66
CA SER A 107 -11.72 13.56 0.21
C SER A 107 -11.30 12.27 -0.51
N PRO A 108 -11.12 11.14 0.19
CA PRO A 108 -10.83 9.87 -0.44
C PRO A 108 -12.03 9.39 -1.28
N GLU A 109 -12.05 9.74 -2.56
CA GLU A 109 -13.09 9.40 -3.55
C GLU A 109 -13.17 7.88 -3.82
N PHE A 110 -12.16 7.10 -3.44
CA PHE A 110 -12.21 5.64 -3.58
C PHE A 110 -13.23 4.93 -2.68
N PHE A 111 -13.90 5.67 -1.78
CA PHE A 111 -15.07 5.17 -1.07
C PHE A 111 -16.31 5.02 -1.94
N GLU A 112 -16.26 5.49 -3.18
CA GLU A 112 -17.32 5.35 -4.20
C GLU A 112 -17.37 3.96 -4.86
N PHE A 113 -16.47 3.05 -4.48
CA PHE A 113 -16.40 1.71 -5.05
C PHE A 113 -16.41 0.63 -3.96
N THR A 114 -16.88 -0.56 -4.33
CA THR A 114 -16.85 -1.72 -3.44
C THR A 114 -15.48 -2.37 -3.48
N ILE A 115 -14.89 -2.62 -2.31
CA ILE A 115 -13.65 -3.39 -2.15
C ILE A 115 -14.05 -4.69 -1.45
N PRO A 116 -14.36 -5.76 -2.21
CA PRO A 116 -15.09 -6.92 -1.69
C PRO A 116 -14.32 -7.68 -0.61
N GLU A 117 -12.99 -7.78 -0.77
CA GLU A 117 -12.12 -8.52 0.15
C GLU A 117 -11.60 -7.69 1.33
N LEU A 118 -12.05 -6.42 1.47
CA LEU A 118 -11.53 -5.54 2.51
C LEU A 118 -11.98 -6.00 3.91
N ARG A 119 -11.01 -6.42 4.73
CA ARG A 119 -11.22 -6.90 6.10
C ARG A 119 -10.88 -5.84 7.14
N THR A 120 -9.88 -5.02 6.87
CA THR A 120 -9.38 -4.00 7.80
C THR A 120 -9.32 -2.64 7.13
N LEU A 121 -9.99 -1.66 7.73
CA LEU A 121 -9.97 -0.27 7.32
C LEU A 121 -9.49 0.62 8.47
N PHE A 122 -8.40 1.34 8.24
CA PHE A 122 -7.84 2.29 9.21
C PHE A 122 -7.87 3.71 8.62
N LEU A 123 -8.61 4.60 9.27
CA LEU A 123 -8.76 6.00 8.89
C LEU A 123 -8.33 6.89 10.05
N CYS A 124 -7.19 7.55 9.88
CA CYS A 124 -6.67 8.51 10.86
C CYS A 124 -6.50 9.88 10.21
N ARG A 125 -7.17 10.90 10.75
CA ARG A 125 -7.17 12.28 10.24
C ARG A 125 -7.62 12.39 8.77
N CYS A 126 -8.46 11.45 8.32
CA CYS A 126 -9.06 11.45 6.99
C CYS A 126 -10.47 12.05 7.05
N PRO A 127 -10.81 13.00 6.15
CA PRO A 127 -12.17 13.48 6.00
C PRO A 127 -12.96 12.45 5.17
N GLY A 128 -14.00 11.86 5.74
CA GLY A 128 -14.92 10.98 5.02
C GLY A 128 -14.91 9.53 5.51
N LEU A 129 -15.99 8.83 5.18
CA LEU A 129 -16.22 7.42 5.49
C LEU A 129 -16.68 6.69 4.21
N PRO A 130 -16.46 5.37 4.12
CA PRO A 130 -17.05 4.55 3.08
C PRO A 130 -18.55 4.77 2.97
N THR A 131 -19.04 5.09 1.77
CA THR A 131 -20.49 5.17 1.48
C THR A 131 -21.02 3.86 0.90
N HIS A 132 -20.15 3.04 0.32
CA HIS A 132 -20.49 1.72 -0.22
C HIS A 132 -20.33 0.60 0.81
N PRO A 133 -21.08 -0.51 0.65
CA PRO A 133 -21.01 -1.64 1.58
C PRO A 133 -19.65 -2.32 1.53
N LEU A 134 -19.11 -2.64 2.72
CA LEU A 134 -17.88 -3.40 2.92
C LEU A 134 -18.22 -4.72 3.64
N PRO A 135 -18.75 -5.73 2.93
CA PRO A 135 -19.38 -6.89 3.55
C PRO A 135 -18.43 -7.79 4.35
N GLN A 136 -17.14 -7.77 4.02
CA GLN A 136 -16.09 -8.55 4.70
C GLN A 136 -15.36 -7.78 5.80
N LEU A 137 -15.76 -6.53 6.07
CA LEU A 137 -15.08 -5.67 7.04
C LEU A 137 -15.26 -6.22 8.45
N THR A 138 -14.13 -6.57 9.08
CA THR A 138 -14.07 -7.10 10.44
C THR A 138 -13.44 -6.11 11.41
N HIS A 139 -12.58 -5.23 10.91
CA HIS A 139 -11.87 -4.25 11.72
C HIS A 139 -12.02 -2.86 11.10
N LEU A 140 -12.57 -1.93 11.88
CA LEU A 140 -12.69 -0.52 11.52
C LEU A 140 -12.05 0.33 12.61
N TYR A 141 -11.07 1.14 12.23
CA TYR A 141 -10.39 2.07 13.11
C TYR A 141 -10.58 3.49 12.61
N LEU A 142 -11.17 4.34 13.45
CA LEU A 142 -11.42 5.74 13.15
C LEU A 142 -10.70 6.59 14.20
N SER A 143 -9.84 7.49 13.76
CA SER A 143 -9.16 8.48 14.61
C SER A 143 -9.26 9.84 13.93
N HIS A 144 -9.76 10.83 14.65
CA HIS A 144 -9.81 12.21 14.18
C HIS A 144 -8.51 12.96 14.46
#